data_AF-A0A1A9GIA7-F1
#
_entry.id   AF-A0A1A9GIA7-F1
#
_cell.length_a   1.000
_cell.length_b   1.000
_cell.length_c   1.000
_cell.angle_alpha   90.00
_cell.angle_beta   90.00
_cell.angle_gamma   90.00
#
_symmetry.space_group_name_H-M   'P 1'
#
loop_
_entity.id
_entity.type
_entity.pdbx_description
1 polymer ?
#
loop_
_entity_poly.entity_id
_entity_poly.type
_entity_poly.pdbx_seq_one_letter_code
_entity_poly.pdbx_strand_id
1 'polypeptide(L)'
;MAVPPAARRGPLTGRASAPAFRLVLAGVLALLLVAGLVLVAVVVLTRSSSTDGNLAERVANVAQGRNEIQDEREQVMDVASQFMLRVNTYGPDLLDEDGQMPEYRDLVSELITAKFRADFEEQVGTAEQTVAEAGLGRASEVYAVGVSTLDSDSATALVAGQFTNSFPQGKDEERVDGAPAQFRVRVELVKVGGEWQVDAFAPVTGPATDPTDPTGPSSDPSTDGGEQ
;
A
#
# COMPACT_ATOMS: atom_id res chain seq x y z
N MET A 1 -6.95 69.76 72.39
CA MET A 1 -7.35 68.36 72.62
C MET A 1 -8.56 68.10 71.74
N ALA A 2 -8.39 67.43 70.61
CA ALA A 2 -9.46 67.06 69.69
C ALA A 2 -9.11 65.70 69.06
N VAL A 3 -9.99 64.72 69.27
CA VAL A 3 -9.86 63.32 68.88
C VAL A 3 -10.20 63.17 67.38
N PRO A 4 -9.43 62.41 66.57
CA PRO A 4 -9.81 62.12 65.19
C PRO A 4 -10.89 61.02 65.12
N PRO A 5 -11.92 61.13 64.26
CA PRO A 5 -12.90 60.07 64.10
C PRO A 5 -12.43 58.95 63.16
N ALA A 6 -12.91 57.75 63.51
CA ALA A 6 -12.59 56.41 63.04
C ALA A 6 -12.61 56.14 61.52
N ALA A 7 -11.68 55.28 61.10
CA ALA A 7 -11.67 54.61 59.79
C ALA A 7 -12.88 53.66 59.64
N ARG A 8 -13.71 53.87 58.63
CA ARG A 8 -14.73 52.90 58.19
C ARG A 8 -14.09 51.89 57.23
N ARG A 9 -14.02 50.64 57.65
CA ARG A 9 -13.75 49.47 56.79
C ARG A 9 -14.99 49.20 55.93
N GLY A 10 -14.84 49.26 54.62
CA GLY A 10 -15.85 48.79 53.66
C GLY A 10 -15.88 47.25 53.63
N PRO A 11 -17.06 46.63 53.40
CA PRO A 11 -17.25 45.18 53.46
C PRO A 11 -16.61 44.46 52.27
N LEU A 12 -16.05 43.28 52.54
CA LEU A 12 -15.59 42.32 51.55
C LEU A 12 -16.78 41.84 50.72
N THR A 13 -16.84 42.23 49.45
CA THR A 13 -17.80 41.68 48.48
C THR A 13 -17.41 40.25 48.12
N GLY A 14 -17.95 39.29 48.87
CA GLY A 14 -18.01 37.91 48.42
C GLY A 14 -18.86 37.80 47.15
N ARG A 15 -18.26 37.41 46.03
CA ARG A 15 -19.01 37.01 44.83
C ARG A 15 -19.77 35.71 45.13
N ALA A 16 -21.05 35.83 45.41
CA ALA A 16 -21.97 34.70 45.36
C ALA A 16 -22.05 34.22 43.90
N SER A 17 -21.41 33.09 43.58
CA SER A 17 -21.59 32.42 42.29
C SER A 17 -23.02 31.86 42.26
N ALA A 18 -23.85 32.41 41.38
CA ALA A 18 -25.29 32.16 41.35
C ALA A 18 -25.65 30.71 40.93
N PRO A 19 -26.63 30.06 41.60
CA PRO A 19 -27.06 28.69 41.31
C PRO A 19 -27.58 28.49 39.87
N ALA A 20 -28.11 29.56 39.25
CA ALA A 20 -28.56 29.55 37.87
C ALA A 20 -27.42 29.27 36.87
N PHE A 21 -26.22 29.79 37.12
CA PHE A 21 -25.05 29.53 36.27
C PHE A 21 -24.65 28.05 36.30
N ARG A 22 -24.73 27.42 37.48
CA ARG A 22 -24.43 25.99 37.64
C ARG A 22 -25.45 25.10 36.93
N LEU A 23 -26.74 25.46 36.94
CA LEU A 23 -27.78 24.72 36.23
C LEU A 23 -27.64 24.85 34.71
N VAL A 24 -27.37 26.05 34.19
CA VAL A 24 -27.12 26.26 32.75
C VAL A 24 -25.88 25.49 32.32
N LEU A 25 -24.79 25.57 33.08
CA LEU A 25 -23.57 24.82 32.78
C LEU A 25 -23.80 23.30 32.83
N ALA A 26 -24.55 22.80 33.81
CA ALA A 26 -24.90 21.38 33.89
C ALA A 26 -25.75 20.94 32.69
N GLY A 27 -26.71 21.76 32.25
CA GLY A 27 -27.50 21.51 31.05
C GLY A 27 -26.64 21.45 29.78
N VAL A 28 -25.73 22.40 29.61
CA VAL A 28 -24.79 22.42 28.46
C VAL A 28 -23.85 21.20 28.49
N LEU A 29 -23.30 20.86 29.65
CA LEU A 29 -22.43 19.69 29.80
C LEU A 29 -23.19 18.38 29.53
N ALA A 30 -24.44 18.26 29.99
CA ALA A 30 -25.27 17.10 29.68
C ALA A 30 -25.55 16.97 28.18
N LEU A 31 -25.81 18.09 27.50
CA LEU A 31 -26.06 18.11 26.07
C LEU A 31 -24.80 17.75 25.27
N LEU A 32 -23.64 18.28 25.65
CA LEU A 32 -22.34 17.91 25.07
C LEU A 32 -22.01 16.43 25.30
N LEU A 33 -22.33 15.88 26.47
CA LEU A 33 -22.11 14.48 26.78
C LEU A 33 -22.99 13.57 25.91
N VAL A 34 -24.27 13.92 25.73
CA VAL A 34 -25.17 13.18 24.83
C VAL A 34 -24.69 13.29 23.38
N ALA A 35 -24.30 14.48 22.92
CA ALA A 35 -23.75 14.67 21.58
C ALA A 35 -22.48 13.84 21.35
N GLY A 36 -21.59 13.78 22.35
CA GLY A 36 -20.39 12.95 22.33
C GLY A 36 -20.71 11.46 22.26
N LEU A 37 -21.67 10.98 23.06
CA LEU A 37 -22.13 9.59 23.02
C LEU A 37 -22.75 9.21 21.67
N VAL A 38 -23.57 10.10 21.09
CA VAL A 38 -24.14 9.89 19.76
C VAL A 38 -23.05 9.82 18.71
N LEU A 39 -22.06 10.72 18.76
CA LEU A 39 -20.93 10.70 17.83
C LEU A 39 -20.13 9.40 17.96
N VAL A 40 -19.84 8.95 19.17
CA VAL A 40 -19.16 7.66 19.42
C VAL A 40 -19.98 6.50 18.88
N ALA A 41 -21.29 6.47 19.13
CA ALA A 41 -22.17 5.42 18.60
C ALA A 41 -22.16 5.40 17.07
N VAL A 42 -22.23 6.57 16.41
CA VAL A 42 -22.15 6.67 14.95
C VAL A 42 -20.81 6.17 14.42
N VAL A 43 -19.69 6.55 15.05
CA VAL A 43 -18.34 6.09 14.66
C VAL A 43 -18.20 4.58 14.81
N VAL A 44 -18.68 4.01 15.93
CA VAL A 44 -18.66 2.56 16.17
C VAL A 44 -19.50 1.81 15.14
N LEU A 45 -20.68 2.33 14.79
CA LEU A 45 -21.56 1.70 13.81
C LEU A 45 -21.06 1.80 12.37
N THR A 46 -20.34 2.87 12.02
CA THR A 46 -19.88 3.13 10.64
C THR A 46 -18.47 2.62 10.34
N ARG A 47 -17.61 2.43 11.35
CA ARG A 47 -16.24 1.93 11.17
C ARG A 47 -16.06 0.44 11.43
N SER A 48 -16.98 -0.21 12.15
CA SER A 48 -16.93 -1.65 12.40
C SER A 48 -17.81 -2.39 11.40
N SER A 49 -17.30 -2.57 10.19
CA SER A 49 -17.95 -3.36 9.13
C SER A 49 -17.74 -4.87 9.29
N SER A 50 -17.01 -5.31 10.31
CA SER A 50 -16.82 -6.73 10.62
C SER A 50 -18.12 -7.35 11.17
N THR A 51 -18.63 -8.36 10.48
CA THR A 51 -19.87 -9.09 10.82
C THR A 51 -19.75 -9.91 12.12
N ASP A 52 -18.53 -10.19 12.59
CA ASP A 52 -18.28 -11.23 13.61
C ASP A 52 -17.86 -10.71 15.01
N GLY A 53 -17.58 -9.41 15.18
CA GLY A 53 -17.06 -8.85 16.45
C GLY A 53 -18.13 -8.31 17.41
N ASN A 54 -17.96 -8.54 18.72
CA ASN A 54 -18.89 -8.06 19.76
C ASN A 54 -18.74 -6.54 20.03
N LEU A 55 -19.74 -5.89 20.64
CA LEU A 55 -19.72 -4.43 20.89
C LEU A 55 -18.50 -3.95 21.71
N ALA A 56 -18.00 -4.79 22.63
CA ALA A 56 -16.84 -4.43 23.45
C ALA A 56 -15.54 -4.39 22.64
N GLU A 57 -15.35 -5.31 21.70
CA GLU A 57 -14.24 -5.30 20.74
C GLU A 57 -14.29 -4.06 19.84
N ARG A 58 -15.48 -3.69 19.36
CA ARG A 58 -15.67 -2.49 18.53
C ARG A 58 -15.29 -1.21 19.28
N VAL A 59 -15.73 -1.07 20.54
CA VAL A 59 -15.36 0.08 21.40
C VAL A 59 -13.86 0.06 21.70
N ALA A 60 -13.28 -1.12 21.94
CA ALA A 60 -11.84 -1.25 22.15
C ALA A 60 -11.04 -0.85 20.91
N ASN A 61 -11.46 -1.25 19.70
CA ASN A 61 -10.81 -0.88 18.44
C ASN A 61 -10.87 0.64 18.21
N VAL A 62 -12.02 1.28 18.46
CA VAL A 62 -12.15 2.74 18.39
C VAL A 62 -11.29 3.43 19.44
N ALA A 63 -11.25 2.93 20.69
CA ALA A 63 -10.44 3.50 21.75
C ALA A 63 -8.92 3.33 21.52
N GLN A 64 -8.52 2.24 20.86
CA GLN A 64 -7.13 1.96 20.48
C GLN A 64 -6.74 2.63 19.15
N GLY A 65 -7.69 3.29 18.47
CA GLY A 65 -7.47 3.92 17.17
C GLY A 65 -7.19 2.93 16.04
N ARG A 66 -7.42 1.62 16.25
CA ARG A 66 -7.30 0.63 15.17
C ARG A 66 -8.37 0.86 14.13
N ASN A 67 -7.95 0.84 12.88
CA ASN A 67 -8.83 0.98 11.75
C ASN A 67 -8.66 -0.27 10.90
N GLU A 68 -9.57 -1.24 11.06
CA GLU A 68 -9.53 -2.53 10.37
C GLU A 68 -9.34 -2.35 8.85
N ILE A 69 -9.92 -1.31 8.25
CA ILE A 69 -9.76 -1.01 6.82
C ILE A 69 -8.33 -0.57 6.48
N GLN A 70 -7.64 0.14 7.38
CA GLN A 70 -6.23 0.50 7.19
C GLN A 70 -5.33 -0.72 7.39
N ASP A 71 -5.61 -1.56 8.39
CA ASP A 71 -4.85 -2.79 8.63
C ASP A 71 -4.95 -3.73 7.41
N GLU A 72 -6.14 -3.90 6.83
CA GLU A 72 -6.34 -4.66 5.59
C GLU A 72 -5.62 -4.03 4.39
N ARG A 73 -5.65 -2.70 4.27
CA ARG A 73 -4.92 -1.99 3.21
C ARG A 73 -3.41 -2.21 3.33
N GLU A 74 -2.87 -2.14 4.53
CA GLU A 74 -1.45 -2.38 4.80
C GLU A 74 -1.05 -3.82 4.45
N GLN A 75 -1.87 -4.82 4.81
CA GLN A 75 -1.65 -6.21 4.42
C GLN A 75 -1.64 -6.40 2.91
N VAL A 76 -2.60 -5.81 2.19
CA VAL A 76 -2.64 -5.88 0.72
C VAL A 76 -1.38 -5.23 0.11
N MET A 77 -0.93 -4.09 0.63
CA MET A 77 0.29 -3.44 0.14
C MET A 77 1.53 -4.29 0.40
N ASP A 78 1.61 -4.94 1.56
CA ASP A 78 2.73 -5.82 1.91
C ASP A 78 2.77 -7.05 1.00
N VAL A 79 1.66 -7.79 0.85
CA VAL A 79 1.60 -8.97 -0.02
C VAL A 79 1.93 -8.60 -1.47
N ALA A 80 1.37 -7.49 -1.99
CA ALA A 80 1.67 -7.05 -3.35
C ALA A 80 3.15 -6.65 -3.53
N SER A 81 3.76 -6.01 -2.53
CA SER A 81 5.18 -5.66 -2.53
C SER A 81 6.05 -6.93 -2.54
N GLN A 82 5.80 -7.84 -1.60
CA GLN A 82 6.53 -9.10 -1.46
C GLN A 82 6.41 -9.95 -2.72
N PHE A 83 5.22 -10.03 -3.32
CA PHE A 83 5.03 -10.74 -4.58
C PHE A 83 5.91 -10.16 -5.68
N MET A 84 5.90 -8.84 -5.87
CA MET A 84 6.69 -8.19 -6.93
C MET A 84 8.20 -8.31 -6.70
N LEU A 85 8.65 -8.28 -5.45
CA LEU A 85 10.04 -8.54 -5.08
C LEU A 85 10.44 -9.98 -5.39
N ARG A 86 9.66 -10.95 -4.91
CA ARG A 86 9.97 -12.38 -5.07
C ARG A 86 9.94 -12.79 -6.54
N VAL A 87 8.87 -12.47 -7.29
CA VAL A 87 8.72 -12.90 -8.70
C VAL A 87 9.75 -12.26 -9.65
N ASN A 88 10.40 -11.17 -9.25
CA ASN A 88 11.43 -10.50 -10.05
C ASN A 88 12.84 -10.58 -9.42
N THR A 89 13.05 -11.38 -8.38
CA THR A 89 14.37 -11.58 -7.76
C THR A 89 14.73 -13.05 -7.74
N TYR A 90 15.64 -13.43 -8.64
CA TYR A 90 16.09 -14.81 -8.81
C TYR A 90 17.43 -14.82 -9.57
N GLY A 91 18.20 -15.91 -9.45
CA GLY A 91 19.50 -15.98 -10.08
C GLY A 91 20.13 -17.37 -10.02
N PRO A 92 21.39 -17.49 -10.48
CA PRO A 92 22.07 -18.78 -10.59
C PRO A 92 22.33 -19.46 -9.24
N ASP A 93 22.31 -18.70 -8.14
CA ASP A 93 22.41 -19.18 -6.77
C ASP A 93 21.21 -20.03 -6.32
N LEU A 94 20.07 -19.89 -7.01
CA LEU A 94 18.86 -20.66 -6.75
C LEU A 94 18.74 -21.89 -7.65
N LEU A 95 19.69 -22.13 -8.56
CA LEU A 95 19.66 -23.31 -9.44
C LEU A 95 20.01 -24.59 -8.68
N ASP A 96 19.24 -25.64 -8.92
CA ASP A 96 19.57 -27.00 -8.52
C ASP A 96 20.37 -27.75 -9.60
N GLU A 97 20.63 -29.04 -9.37
CA GLU A 97 21.38 -29.91 -10.28
C GLU A 97 20.68 -30.13 -11.64
N ASP A 98 19.35 -29.95 -11.69
CA ASP A 98 18.52 -30.12 -12.88
C ASP A 98 18.30 -28.79 -13.63
N GLY A 99 18.89 -27.69 -13.15
CA GLY A 99 18.74 -26.36 -13.74
C GLY A 99 17.39 -25.70 -13.42
N GLN A 100 16.71 -26.16 -12.37
CA GLN A 100 15.47 -25.58 -11.86
C GLN A 100 15.74 -24.70 -10.65
N MET A 101 14.78 -23.86 -10.27
CA MET A 101 14.87 -23.00 -9.09
C MET A 101 13.78 -23.34 -8.06
N PRO A 102 13.87 -24.47 -7.33
CA PRO A 102 12.82 -24.91 -6.42
C PRO A 102 12.55 -23.92 -5.28
N GLU A 103 13.60 -23.32 -4.70
CA GLU A 103 13.45 -22.31 -3.65
C GLU A 103 12.70 -21.07 -4.17
N TYR A 104 13.01 -20.61 -5.39
CA TYR A 104 12.29 -19.51 -6.03
C TYR A 104 10.80 -19.87 -6.23
N ARG A 105 10.50 -21.09 -6.67
CA ARG A 105 9.14 -21.57 -6.87
C ARG A 105 8.35 -21.58 -5.56
N ASP A 106 8.96 -22.05 -4.47
CA ASP A 106 8.34 -22.08 -3.14
C ASP A 106 8.05 -20.65 -2.63
N LEU A 107 9.05 -19.75 -2.72
CA LEU A 107 8.94 -18.36 -2.30
C LEU A 107 7.79 -17.62 -2.99
N VAL A 108 7.60 -17.82 -4.30
CA VAL A 108 6.47 -17.21 -5.02
C VAL A 108 5.17 -17.96 -4.70
N SER A 109 5.21 -19.28 -4.60
CA SER A 109 4.04 -20.14 -4.36
C SER A 109 3.32 -19.87 -3.04
N GLU A 110 4.02 -19.37 -2.03
CA GLU A 110 3.47 -18.94 -0.73
C GLU A 110 2.52 -17.74 -0.85
N LEU A 111 2.70 -16.89 -1.86
CA LEU A 111 1.97 -15.62 -1.98
C LEU A 111 0.84 -15.66 -3.01
N ILE A 112 0.72 -16.76 -3.75
CA ILE A 112 -0.20 -16.87 -4.90
C ILE A 112 -1.30 -17.88 -4.64
N THR A 113 -2.45 -17.66 -5.29
CA THR A 113 -3.55 -18.62 -5.26
C THR A 113 -3.18 -19.90 -6.01
N ALA A 114 -3.85 -21.00 -5.68
CA ALA A 114 -3.71 -22.25 -6.42
C ALA A 114 -4.07 -22.11 -7.90
N LYS A 115 -5.00 -21.19 -8.23
CA LYS A 115 -5.35 -20.86 -9.62
C LYS A 115 -4.17 -20.20 -10.33
N PHE A 116 -3.57 -19.18 -9.70
CA PHE A 116 -2.49 -18.43 -10.30
C PHE A 116 -1.17 -19.21 -10.39
N ARG A 117 -0.99 -20.22 -9.53
CA ARG A 117 0.17 -21.12 -9.57
C ARG A 117 0.37 -21.80 -10.93
N ALA A 118 -0.71 -22.19 -11.62
CA ALA A 118 -0.60 -22.80 -12.93
C ALA A 118 0.05 -21.85 -13.96
N ASP A 119 -0.37 -20.59 -13.99
CA ASP A 119 0.19 -19.58 -14.90
C ASP A 119 1.65 -19.26 -14.55
N PHE A 120 1.98 -19.27 -13.24
CA PHE A 120 3.36 -19.10 -12.77
C PHE A 120 4.25 -20.28 -13.22
N GLU A 121 3.78 -21.52 -13.05
CA GLU A 121 4.51 -22.74 -13.42
C GLU A 121 4.83 -22.80 -14.93
N GLU A 122 3.94 -22.30 -15.78
CA GLU A 122 4.18 -22.19 -17.22
C GLU A 122 5.30 -21.17 -17.54
N GLN A 123 5.32 -20.04 -16.85
CA GLN A 123 6.25 -18.94 -17.14
C GLN A 123 7.64 -19.14 -16.53
N VAL A 124 7.72 -19.72 -15.33
CA VAL A 124 8.99 -19.88 -14.60
C VAL A 124 10.00 -20.73 -15.36
N GLY A 125 9.56 -21.71 -16.16
CA GLY A 125 10.48 -22.53 -16.95
C GLY A 125 11.32 -21.72 -17.94
N THR A 126 10.78 -20.62 -18.49
CA THR A 126 11.55 -19.73 -19.37
C THR A 126 12.60 -18.93 -18.57
N ALA A 127 12.26 -18.52 -17.35
CA ALA A 127 13.21 -17.84 -16.47
C ALA A 127 14.36 -18.78 -16.07
N GLU A 128 14.04 -19.99 -15.60
CA GLU A 128 15.00 -21.04 -15.24
C GLU A 128 15.94 -21.35 -16.40
N GLN A 129 15.39 -21.54 -17.62
CA GLN A 129 16.21 -21.75 -18.81
C GLN A 129 17.20 -20.60 -19.04
N THR A 130 16.74 -19.35 -18.90
CA THR A 130 17.62 -18.19 -19.11
C THR A 130 18.70 -18.08 -18.03
N VAL A 131 18.37 -18.43 -16.79
CA VAL A 131 19.34 -18.49 -15.68
C VAL A 131 20.37 -19.59 -15.93
N ALA A 132 19.93 -20.79 -16.31
CA ALA A 132 20.79 -21.94 -16.56
C ALA A 132 21.70 -21.75 -17.79
N GLU A 133 21.18 -21.20 -18.88
CA GLU A 133 21.92 -21.10 -20.14
C GLU A 133 22.79 -19.83 -20.21
N ALA A 134 22.27 -18.69 -19.74
CA ALA A 134 22.94 -17.39 -19.86
C ALA A 134 23.49 -16.86 -18.53
N GLY A 135 23.29 -17.58 -17.43
CA GLY A 135 23.71 -17.14 -16.10
C GLY A 135 22.99 -15.88 -15.64
N LEU A 136 21.75 -15.64 -16.09
CA LEU A 136 20.97 -14.45 -15.75
C LEU A 136 20.77 -14.36 -14.23
N GLY A 137 21.04 -13.20 -13.66
CA GLY A 137 20.57 -12.82 -12.32
C GLY A 137 19.61 -11.66 -12.46
N ARG A 138 18.57 -11.61 -11.64
CA ARG A 138 17.59 -10.55 -11.62
C ARG A 138 17.36 -10.08 -10.20
N ALA A 139 17.37 -8.77 -9.99
CA ALA A 139 17.07 -8.15 -8.71
C ALA A 139 16.01 -7.08 -8.91
N SER A 140 15.02 -7.04 -8.02
CA SER A 140 13.94 -6.05 -8.07
C SER A 140 13.97 -5.09 -6.90
N GLU A 141 13.53 -3.86 -7.17
CA GLU A 141 13.29 -2.83 -6.19
C GLU A 141 11.87 -2.27 -6.38
N VAL A 142 11.11 -2.19 -5.29
CA VAL A 142 9.77 -1.61 -5.28
C VAL A 142 9.84 -0.20 -4.72
N TYR A 143 9.38 0.78 -5.49
CA TYR A 143 9.37 2.19 -5.09
C TYR A 143 8.10 2.59 -4.36
N ALA A 144 6.97 2.07 -4.81
CA ALA A 144 5.67 2.44 -4.27
C ALA A 144 4.65 1.32 -4.49
N VAL A 145 3.75 1.18 -3.52
CA VAL A 145 2.55 0.35 -3.61
C VAL A 145 1.36 1.19 -3.18
N GLY A 146 0.23 1.04 -3.87
CA GLY A 146 -1.02 1.69 -3.49
C GLY A 146 -2.22 0.82 -3.81
N VAL A 147 -3.21 0.77 -2.91
CA VAL A 147 -4.44 0.00 -3.10
C VAL A 147 -5.49 0.84 -3.82
N SER A 148 -5.88 0.41 -5.02
CA SER A 148 -6.90 1.09 -5.83
C SER A 148 -8.33 0.64 -5.50
N THR A 149 -8.52 -0.62 -5.16
CA THR A 149 -9.81 -1.17 -4.69
C THR A 149 -9.58 -2.13 -3.53
N LEU A 150 -10.51 -2.15 -2.58
CA LEU A 150 -10.48 -3.02 -1.40
C LEU A 150 -11.92 -3.35 -0.99
N ASP A 151 -12.28 -4.61 -1.13
CA ASP A 151 -13.54 -5.20 -0.69
C ASP A 151 -13.26 -6.24 0.42
N SER A 152 -14.28 -6.98 0.87
CA SER A 152 -14.14 -7.94 1.98
C SER A 152 -13.23 -9.13 1.67
N ASP A 153 -13.13 -9.52 0.40
CA ASP A 153 -12.47 -10.74 -0.07
C ASP A 153 -11.64 -10.54 -1.35
N SER A 154 -11.60 -9.33 -1.89
CA SER A 154 -10.83 -8.99 -3.09
C SER A 154 -10.22 -7.59 -2.98
N ALA A 155 -9.06 -7.40 -3.61
CA ALA A 155 -8.37 -6.12 -3.64
C ALA A 155 -7.56 -5.97 -4.93
N THR A 156 -7.29 -4.72 -5.32
CA THR A 156 -6.36 -4.40 -6.40
C THR A 156 -5.30 -3.45 -5.87
N ALA A 157 -4.04 -3.80 -6.06
CA ALA A 157 -2.88 -2.97 -5.77
C ALA A 157 -2.18 -2.53 -7.06
N LEU A 158 -1.61 -1.34 -7.05
CA LEU A 158 -0.73 -0.81 -8.07
C LEU A 158 0.68 -0.75 -7.50
N VAL A 159 1.62 -1.43 -8.15
CA VAL A 159 3.02 -1.48 -7.75
C VAL A 159 3.88 -0.82 -8.82
N ALA A 160 4.77 0.07 -8.41
CA ALA A 160 5.78 0.68 -9.26
C ALA A 160 7.18 0.39 -8.73
N GLY A 161 8.10 0.05 -9.62
CA GLY A 161 9.44 -0.34 -9.26
C GLY A 161 10.34 -0.49 -10.48
N GLN A 162 11.46 -1.17 -10.28
CA GLN A 162 12.35 -1.59 -11.35
C GLN A 162 12.94 -2.96 -11.08
N PHE A 163 13.52 -3.55 -12.12
CA PHE A 163 14.44 -4.67 -11.97
C PHE A 163 15.70 -4.41 -12.78
N THR A 164 16.81 -4.99 -12.31
CA THR A 164 18.09 -4.99 -13.00
C THR A 164 18.45 -6.44 -13.32
N ASN A 165 18.85 -6.67 -14.56
CA ASN A 165 19.40 -7.97 -14.99
C ASN A 165 20.93 -7.91 -14.92
N SER A 166 21.56 -8.94 -14.38
CA SER A 166 23.01 -9.10 -14.35
C SER A 166 23.42 -10.34 -15.14
N PHE A 167 24.60 -10.30 -15.77
CA PHE A 167 25.17 -11.40 -16.54
C PHE A 167 26.64 -11.60 -16.17
N PRO A 168 27.18 -12.84 -16.28
CA PRO A 168 28.60 -13.09 -16.04
C PRO A 168 29.48 -12.34 -17.05
N GLN A 169 30.61 -11.81 -16.59
CA GLN A 169 31.59 -11.12 -17.41
C GLN A 169 32.86 -11.96 -17.55
N GLY A 170 33.08 -12.50 -18.75
CA GLY A 170 34.28 -13.29 -19.03
C GLY A 170 34.25 -14.65 -18.34
N LYS A 171 35.39 -15.07 -17.78
CA LYS A 171 35.55 -16.40 -17.14
C LYS A 171 35.61 -16.32 -15.61
N ASP A 172 35.55 -15.12 -15.07
CA ASP A 172 35.61 -14.87 -13.63
C ASP A 172 34.19 -14.76 -13.07
N GLU A 173 34.03 -14.80 -11.74
CA GLU A 173 32.73 -14.66 -11.06
C GLU A 173 32.17 -13.21 -11.11
N GLU A 174 32.87 -12.29 -11.79
CA GLU A 174 32.43 -10.91 -11.95
C GLU A 174 31.16 -10.85 -12.80
N ARG A 175 30.18 -10.05 -12.35
CA ARG A 175 28.89 -9.88 -13.03
C ARG A 175 28.73 -8.42 -13.42
N VAL A 176 28.16 -8.18 -14.60
CA VAL A 176 27.84 -6.84 -15.08
C VAL A 176 26.34 -6.64 -15.07
N ASP A 177 25.92 -5.53 -14.47
CA ASP A 177 24.54 -5.09 -14.46
C ASP A 177 24.17 -4.43 -15.80
N GLY A 178 23.02 -4.82 -16.32
CA GLY A 178 22.36 -4.14 -17.42
C GLY A 178 21.67 -2.84 -16.96
N ALA A 179 21.08 -2.12 -17.91
CA ALA A 179 20.28 -0.95 -17.59
C ALA A 179 19.02 -1.36 -16.79
N PRO A 180 18.66 -0.64 -15.70
CA PRO A 180 17.44 -0.91 -14.97
C PRO A 180 16.18 -0.72 -15.84
N ALA A 181 15.25 -1.66 -15.74
CA ALA A 181 13.97 -1.63 -16.44
C ALA A 181 12.84 -1.33 -15.45
N GLN A 182 12.08 -0.26 -15.70
CA GLN A 182 10.98 0.16 -14.85
C GLN A 182 9.72 -0.67 -15.12
N PHE A 183 8.92 -0.89 -14.09
CA PHE A 183 7.60 -1.50 -14.21
C PHE A 183 6.52 -0.73 -13.47
N ARG A 184 5.29 -0.85 -13.97
CA ARG A 184 4.05 -0.46 -13.30
C ARG A 184 3.06 -1.59 -13.48
N VAL A 185 2.65 -2.22 -12.39
CA VAL A 185 1.90 -3.47 -12.41
C VAL A 185 0.64 -3.31 -11.58
N ARG A 186 -0.48 -3.80 -12.11
CA ARG A 186 -1.68 -4.09 -11.35
C ARG A 186 -1.56 -5.50 -10.79
N VAL A 187 -1.72 -5.63 -9.48
CA VAL A 187 -1.76 -6.92 -8.77
C VAL A 187 -3.17 -7.10 -8.24
N GLU A 188 -3.81 -8.21 -8.59
CA GLU A 188 -5.14 -8.60 -8.15
C GLU A 188 -4.99 -9.63 -7.02
N LEU A 189 -5.61 -9.35 -5.88
CA LEU A 189 -5.53 -10.17 -4.69
C LEU A 189 -6.91 -10.65 -4.27
N VAL A 190 -6.97 -11.85 -3.72
CA VAL A 190 -8.17 -12.42 -3.12
C VAL A 190 -7.83 -12.98 -1.73
N LYS A 191 -8.83 -13.00 -0.85
CA LYS A 191 -8.66 -13.50 0.52
C LYS A 191 -9.04 -14.98 0.57
N VAL A 192 -8.08 -15.85 0.87
CA VAL A 192 -8.25 -17.31 0.97
C VAL A 192 -7.90 -17.73 2.39
N GLY A 193 -8.83 -18.37 3.10
CA GLY A 193 -8.56 -18.82 4.48
C GLY A 193 -8.26 -17.69 5.48
N GLY A 194 -8.63 -16.45 5.16
CA GLY A 194 -8.31 -15.27 5.98
C GLY A 194 -7.01 -14.56 5.60
N GLU A 195 -6.26 -15.08 4.62
CA GLU A 195 -4.99 -14.52 4.17
C GLU A 195 -5.12 -13.95 2.75
N TRP A 196 -4.47 -12.82 2.49
CA TRP A 196 -4.42 -12.24 1.15
C TRP A 196 -3.41 -12.99 0.28
N GLN A 197 -3.86 -13.39 -0.91
CA GLN A 197 -3.05 -14.08 -1.91
C GLN A 197 -3.25 -13.43 -3.28
N VAL A 198 -2.20 -13.42 -4.10
CA VAL A 198 -2.23 -12.89 -5.47
C VAL A 198 -2.91 -13.89 -6.41
N ASP A 199 -3.96 -13.44 -7.08
CA ASP A 199 -4.70 -14.24 -8.07
C ASP A 199 -4.29 -13.93 -9.52
N ALA A 200 -3.79 -12.72 -9.78
CA ALA A 200 -3.28 -12.32 -11.08
C ALA A 200 -2.42 -11.06 -10.98
N PHE A 201 -1.61 -10.80 -12.02
CA PHE A 201 -1.00 -9.50 -12.20
C PHE A 201 -0.85 -9.16 -13.69
N ALA A 202 -0.84 -7.86 -14.02
CA ALA A 202 -0.65 -7.40 -15.39
C ALA A 202 0.01 -6.01 -15.43
N PRO A 203 0.80 -5.69 -16.47
CA PRO A 203 1.29 -4.34 -16.68
C PRO A 203 0.13 -3.32 -16.75
N VAL A 204 0.34 -2.14 -16.16
CA VAL A 204 -0.57 -1.01 -16.34
C VAL A 204 -0.32 -0.42 -17.72
N THR A 205 -1.12 -0.82 -18.70
CA THR A 205 -1.18 -0.12 -19.98
C THR A 205 -2.01 1.15 -19.80
N GLY A 206 -1.45 2.32 -20.11
CA GLY A 206 -2.25 3.51 -20.40
C GLY A 206 -3.09 3.28 -21.66
N PRO A 207 -4.01 4.19 -22.04
CA PRO A 207 -4.48 4.18 -23.42
C PRO A 207 -3.23 4.20 -24.30
N ALA A 208 -3.11 3.21 -25.19
CA ALA A 208 -2.13 3.31 -26.25
C ALA A 208 -2.35 4.68 -26.89
N THR A 209 -1.36 5.56 -26.88
CA THR A 209 -1.27 6.49 -27.98
C THR A 209 -1.11 5.60 -29.19
N ASP A 210 -2.21 5.42 -29.92
CA ASP A 210 -2.21 4.73 -31.19
C ASP A 210 -0.99 5.21 -32.01
N PRO A 211 -0.25 4.32 -32.67
CA PRO A 211 0.78 4.72 -33.63
C PRO A 211 0.24 5.52 -34.83
N THR A 212 -1.06 5.83 -34.88
CA THR A 212 -1.67 6.73 -35.86
C THR A 212 -1.89 8.12 -35.27
N ASP A 213 -0.80 8.82 -35.00
CA ASP A 213 -0.81 10.28 -35.11
C ASP A 213 0.12 10.69 -36.28
N PRO A 214 -0.41 10.82 -37.51
CA PRO A 214 0.39 11.24 -38.67
C PRO A 214 0.67 12.76 -38.68
N THR A 215 0.61 13.46 -37.55
CA THR A 215 0.71 14.92 -37.52
C THR A 215 1.75 15.43 -36.51
N GLY A 216 3.01 15.06 -36.72
CA GLY A 216 4.18 15.77 -36.22
C GLY A 216 5.01 16.31 -37.39
N PRO A 217 5.45 17.58 -37.39
CA PRO A 217 5.90 18.29 -38.59
C PRO A 217 7.14 17.64 -39.22
N SER A 218 7.01 17.32 -40.51
CA SER A 218 8.08 16.89 -41.40
C SER A 218 9.25 17.87 -41.31
N SER A 219 10.37 17.41 -40.75
CA SER A 219 11.65 18.07 -40.89
C SER A 219 12.32 17.45 -42.11
N ASP A 220 12.04 18.00 -43.30
CA ASP A 220 12.74 17.68 -44.54
C ASP A 220 14.24 18.02 -44.39
N PRO A 221 15.17 17.09 -44.66
CA PRO A 221 16.47 17.45 -45.18
C PRO A 221 16.42 17.35 -46.71
N SER A 222 16.15 18.49 -47.36
CA SER A 222 16.45 18.68 -48.78
C SER A 222 17.95 18.44 -49.01
N THR A 223 18.31 17.23 -49.45
CA THR A 223 19.59 16.96 -50.11
C THR A 223 19.33 17.01 -51.60
N ASP A 224 19.57 18.20 -52.14
CA ASP A 224 19.72 18.51 -53.55
C ASP A 224 21.00 17.83 -54.09
N GLY A 225 20.86 17.04 -55.15
CA GLY A 225 21.93 16.18 -55.67
C GLY A 225 21.59 15.52 -57.00
N GLY A 226 21.66 16.31 -58.09
CA GLY A 226 21.62 15.89 -59.50
C GLY A 226 20.89 16.96 -60.31
N GLU A 227 21.43 17.63 -61.34
CA GLU A 227 22.37 17.20 -62.37
C GLU A 227 23.13 18.40 -62.98
N GLN A 228 24.29 18.09 -63.61
CA GLN A 228 25.20 18.87 -64.46
C GLN A 228 26.52 19.37 -63.83
#